data_AF-A0A7C5UXJ9-F1
#
_entry.id   AF-A0A7C5UXJ9-F1
#
_cell.length_a   1.000
_cell.length_b   1.000
_cell.length_c   1.000
_cell.angle_alpha   90.00
_cell.angle_beta   90.00
_cell.angle_gamma   90.00
#
_symmetry.space_group_name_H-M   'P 1'
#
loop_
_entity.id
_entity.type
_entity.pdbx_description
1 polymer ?
#
loop_
_entity_poly.entity_id
_entity_poly.type
_entity_poly.pdbx_seq_one_letter_code
_entity_poly.pdbx_strand_id
1 'polypeptide(L)'
;MENYFNYFTEIEECFQRARGSPTLLSTLDWALIESWKEAGIPLEAVITGIERTFEKYHRRPRRFQKVNSLAYCSQEVLRAAQQAAEGEAGSARRTKPDESLEKDDFAVYLKRNVDALRAASRSQEAGGQSVLAQDLSEVAESLAAIAAEEKDWSADPEELERRLTALEDKLTASLTRAASVELLAEFRSEIDRAMAPYRRNLATTEIESLERQFIKKGLFEHFNIPRLSLFYMWPSG
;
A
#
# COMPACT_ATOMS: atom_id res chain seq x y z
N MET A 1 18.44 -12.11 -7.10
CA MET A 1 17.04 -12.15 -7.56
C MET A 1 16.25 -13.30 -6.89
N GLU A 2 16.89 -14.41 -6.48
CA GLU A 2 16.31 -15.39 -5.52
C GLU A 2 15.85 -14.75 -4.20
N ASN A 3 16.64 -13.83 -3.63
CA ASN A 3 16.24 -13.03 -2.45
C ASN A 3 15.07 -12.07 -2.70
N TYR A 4 14.65 -11.85 -3.96
CA TYR A 4 13.43 -11.09 -4.23
C TYR A 4 12.21 -11.95 -4.07
N PHE A 5 12.23 -13.08 -4.74
CA PHE A 5 11.11 -13.99 -4.69
C PHE A 5 10.82 -14.50 -3.28
N ASN A 6 11.87 -14.94 -2.58
CA ASN A 6 11.74 -15.45 -1.21
C ASN A 6 11.21 -14.38 -0.23
N TYR A 7 11.60 -13.12 -0.43
CA TYR A 7 11.18 -12.03 0.47
C TYR A 7 9.67 -11.84 0.47
N PHE A 8 9.04 -11.82 -0.70
CA PHE A 8 7.62 -11.53 -0.78
C PHE A 8 6.75 -12.71 -0.36
N THR A 9 7.10 -13.93 -0.79
CA THR A 9 6.32 -15.13 -0.47
C THR A 9 6.33 -15.42 1.03
N GLU A 10 7.50 -15.33 1.69
CA GLU A 10 7.61 -15.55 3.13
C GLU A 10 6.80 -14.53 3.96
N ILE A 11 6.73 -13.28 3.49
CA ILE A 11 5.92 -12.25 4.14
C ILE A 11 4.43 -12.53 3.98
N GLU A 12 3.98 -12.91 2.78
CA GLU A 12 2.59 -13.29 2.54
C GLU A 12 2.17 -14.49 3.39
N GLU A 13 2.98 -15.55 3.39
CA GLU A 13 2.70 -16.75 4.19
C GLU A 13 2.65 -16.46 5.68
N CYS A 14 3.59 -15.67 6.19
CA CYS A 14 3.61 -15.22 7.58
C CYS A 14 2.31 -14.48 7.94
N PHE A 15 1.91 -13.53 7.10
CA PHE A 15 0.71 -12.73 7.34
C PHE A 15 -0.58 -13.55 7.28
N GLN A 16 -0.71 -14.44 6.29
CA GLN A 16 -1.87 -15.34 6.17
C GLN A 16 -1.99 -16.27 7.40
N ARG A 17 -0.86 -16.84 7.84
CA ARG A 17 -0.78 -17.70 9.01
C ARG A 17 -1.18 -16.96 10.29
N ALA A 18 -0.66 -15.74 10.48
CA ALA A 18 -0.94 -14.94 11.66
C ALA A 18 -2.41 -14.44 11.73
N ARG A 19 -3.03 -14.18 10.58
CA ARG A 19 -4.43 -13.77 10.47
C ARG A 19 -5.44 -14.93 10.54
N GLY A 20 -5.00 -16.17 10.29
CA GLY A 20 -5.85 -17.36 10.30
C GLY A 20 -6.90 -17.39 9.16
N SER A 21 -6.67 -16.63 8.08
CA SER A 21 -7.53 -16.59 6.89
C SER A 21 -6.67 -16.63 5.63
N PRO A 22 -7.01 -17.47 4.62
CA PRO A 22 -6.26 -17.63 3.38
C PRO A 22 -6.48 -16.49 2.36
N THR A 23 -7.03 -15.35 2.79
CA THR A 23 -7.27 -14.22 1.89
C THR A 23 -5.93 -13.67 1.37
N LEU A 24 -5.83 -13.42 0.06
CA LEU A 24 -4.60 -12.87 -0.51
C LEU A 24 -4.31 -11.47 0.04
N LEU A 25 -3.04 -11.09 0.02
CA LEU A 25 -2.61 -9.73 0.33
C LEU A 25 -3.25 -8.73 -0.66
N SER A 26 -3.69 -7.59 -0.16
CA SER A 26 -4.26 -6.53 -1.00
C SER A 26 -3.20 -5.93 -1.91
N THR A 27 -3.59 -5.32 -3.02
CA THR A 27 -2.64 -4.62 -3.91
C THR A 27 -1.77 -3.56 -3.21
N LEU A 28 -2.22 -3.04 -2.07
CA LEU A 28 -1.48 -2.12 -1.21
C LEU A 28 -0.44 -2.84 -0.35
N ASP A 29 -0.80 -4.02 0.19
CA ASP A 29 0.11 -4.84 1.00
C ASP A 29 1.34 -5.29 0.21
N TRP A 30 1.20 -5.53 -1.08
CA TRP A 30 2.32 -5.89 -1.94
C TRP A 30 3.22 -4.71 -2.30
N ALA A 31 2.65 -3.54 -2.57
CA ALA A 31 3.42 -2.31 -2.74
C ALA A 31 4.20 -1.97 -1.46
N LEU A 32 3.61 -2.28 -0.31
CA LEU A 32 4.26 -2.15 0.99
C LEU A 32 5.46 -3.10 1.13
N ILE A 33 5.31 -4.37 0.76
CA ILE A 33 6.45 -5.32 0.75
C ILE A 33 7.56 -4.86 -0.20
N GLU A 34 7.20 -4.35 -1.38
CA GLU A 34 8.15 -3.80 -2.35
C GLU A 34 8.95 -2.63 -1.75
N SER A 35 8.27 -1.71 -1.07
CA SER A 35 8.94 -0.57 -0.43
C SER A 35 9.90 -0.97 0.70
N TRP A 36 9.55 -1.97 1.52
CA TRP A 36 10.44 -2.48 2.57
C TRP A 36 11.69 -3.10 1.97
N LYS A 37 11.51 -3.77 0.85
CA LYS A 37 12.59 -4.40 0.13
C LYS A 37 13.53 -3.39 -0.53
N GLU A 38 12.99 -2.33 -1.14
CA GLU A 38 13.78 -1.20 -1.69
C GLU A 38 14.53 -0.44 -0.59
N ALA A 39 13.92 -0.28 0.58
CA ALA A 39 14.55 0.30 1.76
C ALA A 39 15.59 -0.63 2.42
N GLY A 40 15.82 -1.82 1.89
CA GLY A 40 16.81 -2.77 2.41
C GLY A 40 16.43 -3.41 3.74
N ILE A 41 15.15 -3.41 4.11
CA ILE A 41 14.68 -4.02 5.36
C ILE A 41 14.84 -5.54 5.25
N PRO A 42 15.50 -6.22 6.20
CA PRO A 42 15.69 -7.66 6.15
C PRO A 42 14.39 -8.43 6.38
N LEU A 43 14.26 -9.61 5.78
CA LEU A 43 13.05 -10.43 5.80
C LEU A 43 12.64 -10.77 7.24
N GLU A 44 13.62 -11.12 8.06
CA GLU A 44 13.44 -11.50 9.47
C GLU A 44 12.83 -10.36 10.28
N ALA A 45 13.17 -9.10 9.96
CA ALA A 45 12.57 -7.93 10.60
C ALA A 45 11.09 -7.78 10.20
N VAL A 46 10.74 -8.04 8.94
CA VAL A 46 9.34 -7.99 8.50
C VAL A 46 8.51 -9.06 9.18
N ILE A 47 8.99 -10.30 9.19
CA ILE A 47 8.34 -11.42 9.87
C ILE A 47 8.15 -11.12 11.35
N THR A 48 9.20 -10.67 12.03
CA THR A 48 9.15 -10.29 13.46
C THR A 48 8.14 -9.17 13.72
N GLY A 49 8.06 -8.19 12.83
CA GLY A 49 7.09 -7.09 12.93
C GLY A 49 5.64 -7.59 12.83
N ILE A 50 5.36 -8.48 11.87
CA ILE A 50 4.05 -9.11 11.70
C ILE A 50 3.69 -9.91 12.95
N GLU A 51 4.56 -10.78 13.43
CA GLU A 51 4.33 -11.62 14.61
C GLU A 51 4.03 -10.77 15.86
N ARG A 52 4.83 -9.72 16.13
CA ARG A 52 4.62 -8.81 17.27
C ARG A 52 3.31 -8.05 17.17
N THR A 53 2.92 -7.66 15.97
CA THR A 53 1.65 -6.97 15.72
C THR A 53 0.49 -7.89 16.09
N PHE A 54 0.53 -9.13 15.63
CA PHE A 54 -0.49 -10.12 15.96
C PHE A 54 -0.44 -10.54 17.43
N GLU A 55 0.72 -10.65 18.06
CA GLU A 55 0.84 -10.92 19.50
C GLU A 55 0.14 -9.84 20.33
N LYS A 56 0.36 -8.56 20.00
CA LYS A 56 -0.31 -7.42 20.65
C LYS A 56 -1.82 -7.46 20.44
N TYR A 57 -2.24 -7.77 19.22
CA TYR A 57 -3.65 -7.93 18.87
C TYR A 57 -4.32 -9.06 19.68
N HIS A 58 -3.69 -10.24 19.76
CA HIS A 58 -4.21 -11.39 20.51
C HIS A 58 -4.23 -11.15 22.03
N ARG A 59 -3.35 -10.29 22.57
CA ARG A 59 -3.36 -9.91 24.00
C ARG A 59 -4.53 -9.00 24.39
N ARG A 60 -5.05 -8.21 23.45
CA ARG A 60 -6.21 -7.31 23.66
C ARG A 60 -7.17 -7.39 22.46
N PRO A 61 -7.83 -8.54 22.25
CA PRO A 61 -8.69 -8.72 21.11
C PRO A 61 -9.93 -7.82 21.27
N ARG A 62 -10.10 -6.86 20.36
CA ARG A 62 -11.33 -6.05 20.27
C ARG A 62 -12.28 -6.75 19.31
N ARG A 63 -13.53 -6.98 19.74
CA ARG A 63 -14.54 -7.78 19.00
C ARG A 63 -14.79 -7.34 17.55
N PHE A 64 -14.44 -6.11 17.18
CA PHE A 64 -14.69 -5.54 15.85
C PHE A 64 -13.43 -5.07 15.11
N GLN A 65 -12.26 -5.12 15.74
CA GLN A 65 -11.01 -4.69 15.10
C GLN A 65 -10.33 -5.94 14.54
N LYS A 66 -9.94 -5.96 13.27
CA LYS A 66 -9.21 -7.09 12.67
C LYS A 66 -7.98 -6.57 11.93
N VAL A 67 -6.88 -7.31 12.02
CA VAL A 67 -5.68 -7.00 11.23
C VAL A 67 -5.88 -7.53 9.81
N ASN A 68 -6.38 -6.67 8.93
CA ASN A 68 -6.75 -7.06 7.55
C ASN A 68 -5.67 -6.71 6.51
N SER A 69 -4.72 -5.83 6.84
CA SER A 69 -3.65 -5.34 5.95
C SER A 69 -2.29 -5.32 6.67
N LEU A 70 -1.21 -5.52 5.91
CA LEU A 70 0.19 -5.38 6.34
C LEU A 70 0.53 -3.95 6.77
N ALA A 71 -0.24 -2.94 6.33
CA ALA A 71 -0.06 -1.56 6.79
C ALA A 71 -0.13 -1.46 8.32
N TYR A 72 -0.96 -2.28 8.96
CA TYR A 72 -1.07 -2.36 10.42
C TYR A 72 0.20 -2.94 11.09
N CYS A 73 0.99 -3.72 10.36
CA CYS A 73 2.26 -4.27 10.82
C CYS A 73 3.43 -3.28 10.64
N SER A 74 3.27 -2.22 9.83
CA SER A 74 4.36 -1.36 9.37
C SER A 74 5.20 -0.78 10.51
N GLN A 75 4.55 -0.26 11.56
CA GLN A 75 5.29 0.30 12.71
C GLN A 75 6.13 -0.74 13.45
N GLU A 76 5.64 -1.97 13.59
CA GLU A 76 6.41 -3.04 14.24
C GLU A 76 7.50 -3.59 13.33
N VAL A 77 7.28 -3.62 12.02
CA VAL A 77 8.28 -3.99 11.01
C VAL A 77 9.44 -3.00 11.03
N LEU A 78 9.16 -1.70 10.97
CA LEU A 78 10.20 -0.66 11.05
C LEU A 78 10.96 -0.71 12.39
N ARG A 79 10.23 -0.94 13.49
CA ARG A 79 10.88 -1.11 14.80
C ARG A 79 11.76 -2.36 14.86
N ALA A 80 11.33 -3.48 14.27
CA ALA A 80 12.14 -4.69 14.19
C ALA A 80 13.37 -4.49 13.29
N ALA A 81 13.23 -3.74 12.20
CA ALA A 81 14.34 -3.40 11.30
C ALA A 81 15.38 -2.53 12.01
N GLN A 82 14.92 -1.51 12.74
CA GLN A 82 15.78 -0.66 13.56
C GLN A 82 16.50 -1.47 14.65
N GLN A 83 15.80 -2.39 15.32
CA GLN A 83 16.41 -3.27 16.33
C GLN A 83 17.41 -4.25 15.74
N ALA A 84 17.20 -4.73 14.51
CA ALA A 84 18.16 -5.57 13.81
C ALA A 84 19.43 -4.78 13.48
N ALA A 85 19.28 -3.53 13.03
CA ALA A 85 20.41 -2.62 12.79
C ALA A 85 21.15 -2.20 14.08
N GLU A 86 20.42 -1.93 15.17
CA GLU A 86 20.98 -1.61 16.50
C GLU A 86 21.52 -2.85 17.24
N GLY A 87 21.08 -4.05 16.86
CA GLY A 87 21.61 -5.33 17.36
C GLY A 87 23.03 -5.60 16.86
N GLU A 88 23.38 -5.06 15.68
CA GLU A 88 24.74 -5.05 15.13
C GLU A 88 25.59 -3.88 15.67
N ALA A 89 24.97 -2.78 16.11
CA ALA A 89 25.62 -1.61 16.69
C ALA A 89 25.01 -1.25 18.05
N GLY A 90 25.50 -1.90 19.11
CA GLY A 90 24.90 -1.90 20.44
C GLY A 90 24.40 -0.55 20.98
N SER A 91 23.17 -0.60 21.50
CA SER A 91 22.58 0.26 22.54
C SER A 91 22.63 1.78 22.34
N ALA A 92 21.57 2.34 21.78
CA ALA A 92 21.14 3.70 22.12
C ALA A 92 19.63 3.74 22.35
N ARG A 93 19.24 4.51 23.38
CA ARG A 93 17.94 4.51 24.02
C ARG A 93 17.02 5.57 23.41
N ARG A 94 15.77 5.15 23.11
CA ARG A 94 14.49 5.91 23.10
C ARG A 94 14.33 7.09 22.11
N THR A 95 13.18 7.08 21.41
CA THR A 95 12.08 8.05 21.63
C THR A 95 10.76 7.49 21.10
N LYS A 96 9.64 7.73 21.80
CA LYS A 96 8.29 7.54 21.22
C LYS A 96 8.02 8.75 20.32
N PRO A 97 7.49 8.59 19.09
CA PRO A 97 7.05 9.71 18.28
C PRO A 97 5.91 10.47 18.98
N ASP A 98 5.91 11.79 18.81
CA ASP A 98 4.97 12.76 19.37
C ASP A 98 3.70 12.81 18.51
N GLU A 99 2.54 12.45 19.10
CA GLU A 99 1.22 12.38 18.45
C GLU A 99 0.76 13.71 17.81
N SER A 100 1.40 14.83 18.15
CA SER A 100 1.07 16.15 17.59
C SER A 100 1.63 16.40 16.19
N LEU A 101 2.76 15.77 15.83
CA LEU A 101 3.35 15.85 14.48
C LEU A 101 2.54 15.03 13.45
N GLU A 102 1.89 13.95 13.91
CA GLU A 102 1.18 13.01 13.02
C GLU A 102 -0.11 13.62 12.42
N LYS A 103 -0.73 14.61 13.06
CA LYS A 103 -2.01 15.19 12.61
C LYS A 103 -1.88 16.21 11.49
N ASP A 104 -0.88 17.08 11.56
CA ASP A 104 -0.63 18.08 10.51
C ASP A 104 -0.15 17.42 9.21
N ASP A 105 0.65 16.35 9.31
CA ASP A 105 1.10 15.57 8.17
C ASP A 105 -0.06 14.91 7.40
N PHE A 106 -1.14 14.52 8.09
CA PHE A 106 -2.29 13.86 7.48
C PHE A 106 -3.10 14.82 6.60
N ALA A 107 -3.40 16.01 7.13
CA ALA A 107 -4.13 17.02 6.40
C ALA A 107 -3.35 17.48 5.16
N VAL A 108 -2.02 17.59 5.28
CA VAL A 108 -1.13 17.90 4.15
C VAL A 108 -1.13 16.77 3.13
N TYR A 109 -1.02 15.51 3.57
CA TYR A 109 -1.06 14.32 2.70
C TYR A 109 -2.35 14.26 1.88
N LEU A 110 -3.51 14.35 2.53
CA LEU A 110 -4.81 14.32 1.84
C LEU A 110 -4.97 15.49 0.87
N LYS A 111 -4.60 16.70 1.29
CA LYS A 111 -4.68 17.88 0.44
C LYS A 111 -3.82 17.73 -0.82
N ARG A 112 -2.58 17.24 -0.67
CA ARG A 112 -1.68 16.97 -1.81
C ARG A 112 -2.32 15.99 -2.80
N ASN A 113 -2.93 14.91 -2.31
CA ASN A 113 -3.57 13.92 -3.18
C ASN A 113 -4.83 14.46 -3.87
N VAL A 114 -5.64 15.26 -3.16
CA VAL A 114 -6.79 15.96 -3.76
C VAL A 114 -6.33 16.89 -4.88
N ASP A 115 -5.27 17.67 -4.65
CA ASP A 115 -4.74 18.61 -5.65
C ASP A 115 -4.17 17.87 -6.86
N ALA A 116 -3.48 16.75 -6.65
CA ALA A 116 -2.97 15.89 -7.71
C ALA A 116 -4.11 15.27 -8.54
N LEU A 117 -5.15 14.72 -7.91
CA LEU A 117 -6.32 14.17 -8.60
C LEU A 117 -7.07 15.23 -9.41
N ARG A 118 -7.23 16.45 -8.88
CA ARG A 118 -7.84 17.58 -9.61
C ARG A 118 -6.98 18.01 -10.80
N ALA A 119 -5.66 18.02 -10.65
CA ALA A 119 -4.76 18.33 -11.75
C ALA A 119 -4.84 17.27 -12.85
N ALA A 120 -4.84 15.99 -12.48
CA ALA A 120 -5.03 14.88 -13.41
C ALA A 120 -6.38 14.96 -14.13
N SER A 121 -7.47 15.19 -13.40
CA SER A 121 -8.82 15.39 -13.98
C SER A 121 -8.83 16.47 -15.06
N ARG A 122 -8.27 17.66 -14.78
CA ARG A 122 -8.17 18.74 -15.79
C ARG A 122 -7.34 18.35 -17.01
N SER A 123 -6.25 17.61 -16.80
CA SER A 123 -5.40 17.13 -17.90
C SER A 123 -6.15 16.12 -18.78
N GLN A 124 -6.90 15.20 -18.17
CA GLN A 124 -7.68 14.20 -18.91
C GLN A 124 -8.85 14.85 -19.68
N GLU A 125 -9.49 15.87 -19.11
CA GLU A 125 -10.53 16.64 -19.81
C GLU A 125 -9.96 17.34 -21.06
N ALA A 126 -8.80 18.00 -20.92
CA ALA A 126 -8.11 18.63 -22.05
C ALA A 126 -7.66 17.62 -23.12
N GLY A 127 -7.39 16.37 -22.72
CA GLY A 127 -7.08 15.26 -23.61
C GLY A 127 -8.31 14.57 -24.23
N GLY A 128 -9.52 15.05 -23.96
CA GLY A 128 -10.77 14.49 -24.51
C GLY A 128 -11.29 13.24 -23.78
N GLN A 129 -10.74 12.90 -22.61
CA GLN A 129 -11.18 11.78 -21.79
C GLN A 129 -12.19 12.22 -20.70
N SER A 130 -13.30 12.84 -21.09
CA SER A 130 -14.24 13.45 -20.13
C SER A 130 -14.81 12.48 -19.09
N VAL A 131 -14.99 11.20 -19.43
CA VAL A 131 -15.45 10.19 -18.46
C VAL A 131 -14.39 9.92 -17.39
N LEU A 132 -13.12 9.78 -17.77
CA LEU A 132 -12.04 9.60 -16.79
C LEU A 132 -11.86 10.87 -15.96
N ALA A 133 -11.92 12.04 -16.59
CA ALA A 133 -11.83 13.32 -15.90
C ALA A 133 -12.93 13.48 -14.82
N GLN A 134 -14.16 13.09 -15.13
CA GLN A 134 -15.26 13.08 -14.17
C GLN A 134 -14.99 12.11 -13.00
N ASP A 135 -14.61 10.87 -13.28
CA ASP A 135 -14.31 9.88 -12.24
C ASP A 135 -13.20 10.35 -11.29
N LEU A 136 -12.13 10.95 -11.83
CA LEU A 136 -11.03 11.53 -11.05
C LEU A 136 -11.52 12.69 -10.17
N SER A 137 -12.42 13.54 -10.69
CA SER A 137 -13.01 14.65 -9.93
C SER A 137 -13.87 14.14 -8.78
N GLU A 138 -14.72 13.14 -9.02
CA GLU A 138 -15.58 12.54 -7.99
C GLU A 138 -14.76 11.90 -6.86
N VAL A 139 -13.65 11.22 -7.19
CA VAL A 139 -12.73 10.67 -6.19
C VAL A 139 -12.03 11.79 -5.42
N ALA A 140 -11.60 12.86 -6.09
CA ALA A 140 -10.99 14.01 -5.43
C ALA A 140 -11.96 14.70 -4.45
N GLU A 141 -13.24 14.82 -4.82
CA GLU A 141 -14.28 15.36 -3.95
C GLU A 141 -14.56 14.48 -2.74
N SER A 142 -14.63 13.16 -2.95
CA SER A 142 -14.79 12.19 -1.86
C SER A 142 -13.60 12.23 -0.88
N LEU A 143 -12.38 12.35 -1.41
CA LEU A 143 -11.17 12.49 -0.61
C LEU A 143 -11.11 13.83 0.15
N ALA A 144 -11.59 14.91 -0.46
CA ALA A 144 -11.70 16.21 0.20
C ALA A 144 -12.76 16.21 1.32
N ALA A 145 -13.87 15.48 1.14
CA ALA A 145 -14.87 15.28 2.18
C ALA A 145 -14.29 14.51 3.39
N ILE A 146 -13.52 13.44 3.14
CA ILE A 146 -12.76 12.73 4.19
C ILE A 146 -11.87 13.71 4.96
N ALA A 147 -11.10 14.53 4.26
CA ALA A 147 -10.20 15.52 4.88
C ALA A 147 -10.93 16.56 5.73
N ALA A 148 -12.18 16.88 5.41
CA ALA A 148 -12.99 17.86 6.13
C ALA A 148 -13.73 17.28 7.35
N GLU A 149 -14.16 16.02 7.26
CA GLU A 149 -14.88 15.30 8.31
C GLU A 149 -13.95 14.81 9.43
N GLU A 150 -12.75 14.34 9.04
CA GLU A 150 -11.88 13.57 9.93
C GLU A 150 -10.93 14.46 10.74
N LYS A 151 -11.44 15.02 11.85
CA LYS A 151 -10.64 15.82 12.79
C LYS A 151 -9.70 14.99 13.67
N ASP A 152 -9.95 13.68 13.78
CA ASP A 152 -9.18 12.76 14.61
C ASP A 152 -9.03 11.39 13.92
N TRP A 153 -8.34 11.38 12.78
CA TRP A 153 -8.10 10.16 11.98
C TRP A 153 -7.46 9.01 12.77
N SER A 154 -6.75 9.33 13.86
CA SER A 154 -6.16 8.35 14.78
C SER A 154 -7.18 7.60 15.63
N ALA A 155 -8.42 8.08 15.72
CA ALA A 155 -9.48 7.43 16.48
C ALA A 155 -9.97 6.13 15.80
N ASP A 156 -10.06 6.13 14.46
CA ASP A 156 -10.42 4.96 13.66
C ASP A 156 -9.64 4.89 12.32
N PRO A 157 -8.35 4.53 12.37
CA PRO A 157 -7.53 4.42 11.17
C PRO A 157 -7.97 3.26 10.25
N GLU A 158 -8.68 2.25 10.76
CA GLU A 158 -9.17 1.11 9.96
C GLU A 158 -10.32 1.52 9.04
N GLU A 159 -11.28 2.28 9.57
CA GLU A 159 -12.36 2.88 8.79
C GLU A 159 -11.80 3.77 7.67
N LEU A 160 -10.84 4.62 8.02
CA LEU A 160 -10.21 5.53 7.08
C LEU A 160 -9.47 4.79 5.97
N GLU A 161 -8.63 3.81 6.31
CA GLU A 161 -7.92 3.01 5.30
C GLU A 161 -8.89 2.26 4.39
N ARG A 162 -10.02 1.77 4.92
CA ARG A 162 -11.06 1.13 4.10
C ARG A 162 -11.70 2.12 3.12
N ARG A 163 -11.97 3.35 3.55
CA ARG A 163 -12.48 4.43 2.67
C ARG A 163 -11.45 4.78 1.59
N LEU A 164 -10.18 4.92 1.94
CA LEU A 164 -9.09 5.19 0.98
C LEU A 164 -8.91 4.05 -0.03
N THR A 165 -8.95 2.80 0.44
CA THR A 165 -8.89 1.60 -0.42
C THR A 165 -10.05 1.57 -1.42
N ALA A 166 -11.28 1.86 -0.97
CA ALA A 166 -12.44 1.90 -1.86
C ALA A 166 -12.30 2.98 -2.96
N LEU A 167 -11.72 4.14 -2.63
CA LEU A 167 -11.41 5.17 -3.60
C LEU A 167 -10.32 4.72 -4.59
N GLU A 168 -9.26 4.06 -4.10
CA GLU A 168 -8.21 3.52 -4.97
C GLU A 168 -8.71 2.41 -5.92
N ASP A 169 -9.63 1.56 -5.45
CA ASP A 169 -10.26 0.54 -6.30
C ASP A 169 -11.15 1.17 -7.38
N LYS A 170 -11.90 2.23 -7.04
CA LYS A 170 -12.64 3.04 -8.04
C LYS A 170 -11.69 3.63 -9.08
N LEU A 171 -10.59 4.24 -8.64
CA LEU A 171 -9.55 4.78 -9.54
C LEU A 171 -8.98 3.68 -10.45
N THR A 172 -8.64 2.51 -9.88
CA THR A 172 -8.08 1.38 -10.64
C THR A 172 -9.03 0.95 -11.76
N ALA A 173 -10.33 0.84 -11.48
CA ALA A 173 -11.33 0.49 -12.48
C ALA A 173 -11.46 1.57 -13.57
N SER A 174 -11.46 2.84 -13.20
CA SER A 174 -11.55 3.97 -14.13
C SER A 174 -10.32 4.07 -15.05
N LEU A 175 -9.12 3.93 -14.49
CA LEU A 175 -7.86 3.95 -15.25
C LEU A 175 -7.76 2.75 -16.20
N THR A 176 -8.14 1.56 -15.73
CA THR A 176 -8.15 0.35 -16.57
C THR A 176 -9.10 0.50 -17.75
N ARG A 177 -10.26 1.12 -17.54
CA ARG A 177 -11.25 1.36 -18.60
C ARG A 177 -10.78 2.41 -19.61
N ALA A 178 -10.03 3.40 -19.15
CA ALA A 178 -9.53 4.50 -19.99
C ALA A 178 -8.24 4.14 -20.75
N ALA A 179 -7.46 3.18 -20.23
CA ALA A 179 -6.23 2.71 -20.87
C ALA A 179 -6.51 2.07 -22.24
N SER A 180 -5.62 2.30 -23.19
CA SER A 180 -5.68 1.61 -24.48
C SER A 180 -5.32 0.13 -24.34
N VAL A 181 -5.76 -0.68 -25.31
CA VAL A 181 -5.42 -2.11 -25.35
C VAL A 181 -3.91 -2.29 -25.51
N GLU A 182 -3.26 -1.41 -26.26
CA GLU A 182 -1.82 -1.41 -26.49
C GLU A 182 -1.05 -1.16 -25.19
N LEU A 183 -1.46 -0.18 -24.38
CA LEU A 183 -0.83 0.12 -23.09
C LEU A 183 -0.98 -1.07 -22.11
N LEU A 184 -2.17 -1.67 -22.04
CA LEU A 184 -2.39 -2.84 -21.20
C LEU A 184 -1.57 -4.06 -21.67
N ALA A 185 -1.41 -4.24 -22.98
CA ALA A 185 -0.59 -5.30 -23.55
C ALA A 185 0.90 -5.08 -23.30
N GLU A 186 1.37 -3.84 -23.32
CA GLU A 186 2.73 -3.46 -22.96
C GLU A 186 3.07 -3.87 -21.53
N PHE A 187 2.25 -3.44 -20.55
CA PHE A 187 2.45 -3.82 -19.15
C PHE A 187 2.41 -5.33 -18.93
N ARG A 188 1.52 -6.04 -19.63
CA ARG A 188 1.46 -7.52 -19.57
C ARG A 188 2.74 -8.16 -20.12
N SER A 189 3.23 -7.70 -21.27
CA SER A 189 4.47 -8.25 -21.83
C SER A 189 5.68 -7.98 -20.95
N GLU A 190 5.71 -6.84 -20.28
CA GLU A 190 6.78 -6.49 -19.35
C GLU A 190 6.80 -7.41 -18.13
N ILE A 191 5.66 -7.57 -17.44
CA ILE A 191 5.58 -8.50 -16.30
C ILE A 191 5.80 -9.95 -16.72
N ASP A 192 5.32 -10.37 -17.89
CA ASP A 192 5.58 -11.72 -18.42
C ASP A 192 7.07 -12.02 -18.55
N ARG A 193 7.84 -11.05 -19.08
CA ARG A 193 9.30 -11.17 -19.22
C ARG A 193 9.99 -11.20 -17.86
N ALA A 194 9.57 -10.34 -16.94
CA ALA A 194 10.11 -10.30 -15.58
C ALA A 194 9.82 -11.59 -14.80
N MET A 195 8.66 -12.21 -15.03
CA MET A 195 8.19 -13.41 -14.33
C MET A 195 8.69 -14.72 -14.96
N ALA A 196 9.17 -14.71 -16.21
CA ALA A 196 9.62 -15.91 -16.93
C ALA A 196 10.56 -16.84 -16.13
N PRO A 197 11.54 -16.35 -15.35
CA PRO A 197 12.40 -17.21 -14.53
C PRO A 197 11.70 -17.86 -13.32
N TYR A 198 10.59 -17.29 -12.86
CA TYR A 198 9.95 -17.62 -11.57
C TYR A 198 8.64 -18.40 -11.71
N ARG A 199 8.03 -18.40 -12.90
CA ARG A 199 6.72 -19.06 -13.14
C ARG A 199 6.64 -20.53 -12.72
N ARG A 200 7.74 -21.26 -12.70
CA ARG A 200 7.76 -22.69 -12.31
C ARG A 200 7.67 -22.94 -10.81
N ASN A 201 8.04 -21.95 -10.00
CA ASN A 201 8.11 -22.07 -8.54
C ASN A 201 6.95 -21.37 -7.84
N LEU A 202 6.00 -20.86 -8.62
CA LEU A 202 4.92 -20.02 -8.15
C LEU A 202 3.55 -20.66 -8.36
N ALA A 203 2.67 -20.50 -7.39
CA ALA A 203 1.27 -20.85 -7.57
C ALA A 203 0.60 -19.88 -8.56
N THR A 204 -0.37 -20.38 -9.31
CA THR A 204 -1.12 -19.60 -10.30
C THR A 204 -1.75 -18.35 -9.69
N THR A 205 -2.27 -18.45 -8.47
CA THR A 205 -2.89 -17.34 -7.75
C THR A 205 -1.91 -16.23 -7.38
N GLU A 206 -0.65 -16.58 -7.09
CA GLU A 206 0.41 -15.62 -6.79
C GLU A 206 0.85 -14.88 -8.05
N ILE A 207 0.98 -15.60 -9.18
CA ILE A 207 1.27 -15.01 -10.50
C ILE A 207 0.19 -13.99 -10.88
N GLU A 208 -1.09 -14.38 -10.80
CA GLU A 208 -2.19 -13.49 -11.14
C GLU A 208 -2.26 -12.26 -10.23
N SER A 209 -1.89 -12.42 -8.95
CA SER A 209 -1.85 -11.31 -7.99
C SER A 209 -0.75 -10.30 -8.35
N LEU A 210 0.45 -10.78 -8.64
CA LEU A 210 1.59 -9.97 -9.06
C LEU A 210 1.31 -9.25 -10.38
N GLU A 211 0.75 -9.95 -11.37
CA GLU A 211 0.35 -9.35 -12.65
C GLU A 211 -0.68 -8.23 -12.45
N ARG A 212 -1.71 -8.43 -11.62
CA ARG A 212 -2.69 -7.39 -11.31
C ARG A 212 -2.06 -6.14 -10.68
N GLN A 213 -1.10 -6.32 -9.77
CA GLN A 213 -0.46 -5.21 -9.07
C GLN A 213 0.50 -4.43 -9.94
N PHE A 214 1.28 -5.15 -10.75
CA PHE A 214 2.17 -4.53 -11.72
C PHE A 214 1.37 -3.63 -12.68
N ILE A 215 0.27 -4.15 -13.23
CA ILE A 215 -0.62 -3.38 -14.10
C ILE A 215 -1.22 -2.18 -13.35
N LYS A 216 -1.69 -2.38 -12.11
CA LYS A 216 -2.22 -1.27 -11.30
C LYS A 216 -1.16 -0.18 -11.07
N LYS A 217 0.07 -0.53 -10.70
CA LYS A 217 1.18 0.40 -10.52
C LYS A 217 1.47 1.17 -11.81
N GLY A 218 1.64 0.47 -12.93
CA GLY A 218 1.90 1.06 -14.24
C GLY A 218 0.79 2.03 -14.68
N LEU A 219 -0.47 1.70 -14.43
CA LEU A 219 -1.60 2.60 -14.71
C LEU A 219 -1.55 3.87 -13.86
N PHE A 220 -1.32 3.76 -12.55
CA PHE A 220 -1.26 4.94 -11.68
C PHE A 220 -0.09 5.86 -12.07
N GLU A 221 1.07 5.29 -12.41
CA GLU A 221 2.23 6.06 -12.87
C GLU A 221 1.98 6.72 -14.24
N HIS A 222 1.45 5.97 -15.21
CA HIS A 222 1.15 6.48 -16.56
C HIS A 222 0.19 7.67 -16.54
N PHE A 223 -0.85 7.61 -15.70
CA PHE A 223 -1.84 8.67 -15.55
C PHE A 223 -1.48 9.71 -14.49
N ASN A 224 -0.30 9.60 -13.86
CA ASN A 224 0.19 10.49 -12.79
C ASN A 224 -0.81 10.62 -11.62
N ILE A 225 -1.38 9.50 -11.19
CA ILE A 225 -2.36 9.40 -10.11
C ILE A 225 -1.66 8.98 -8.82
N PRO A 226 -1.89 9.69 -7.70
CA PRO A 226 -1.32 9.30 -6.42
C PRO A 226 -1.97 8.01 -5.90
N ARG A 227 -1.20 7.23 -5.14
CA ARG A 227 -1.72 6.11 -4.36
C ARG A 227 -2.42 6.63 -3.10
N LEU A 228 -3.56 6.03 -2.76
CA LEU A 228 -4.40 6.43 -1.64
C LEU A 228 -4.31 5.36 -0.55
N SER A 229 -3.47 5.62 0.45
CA SER A 229 -3.31 4.77 1.63
C SER A 229 -2.56 5.55 2.70
N LEU A 230 -2.90 5.31 3.97
CA LEU A 230 -2.15 5.83 5.11
C LEU A 230 -0.67 5.45 5.08
N PHE A 231 -0.30 4.39 4.36
CA PHE A 231 1.11 4.03 4.18
C PHE A 231 1.94 5.15 3.54
N TYR A 232 1.43 5.81 2.50
CA TYR A 232 2.16 6.83 1.75
C TYR A 232 2.20 8.21 2.46
N MET A 233 1.67 8.27 3.68
CA MET A 233 1.64 9.46 4.51
C MET A 233 3.00 9.76 5.14
N TRP A 234 3.75 8.73 5.55
CA TRP A 234 5.12 8.88 6.00
C TRP A 234 6.07 8.53 4.84
N PRO A 235 6.56 9.51 4.07
CA PRO A 235 7.62 9.24 3.13
C PRO A 235 8.81 8.71 3.93
N SER A 236 9.28 7.52 3.57
CA SER A 236 10.58 7.01 4.00
C SER A 236 11.62 8.09 3.68
N GLY A 237 12.16 8.73 4.71
CA GLY A 237 13.26 9.68 4.58
C GLY A 237 14.55 9.01 4.12
#